data_AF-A0A5C7M3U5-F1
#
_entry.id   AF-A0A5C7M3U5-F1
#
_cell.length_a   1.000
_cell.length_b   1.000
_cell.length_c   1.000
_cell.angle_alpha   90.00
_cell.angle_beta   90.00
_cell.angle_gamma   90.00
#
_symmetry.space_group_name_H-M   'P 1'
#
loop_
_entity.id
_entity.type
_entity.pdbx_description
1 polymer ?
#
loop_
_entity_poly.entity_id
_entity_poly.type
_entity_poly.pdbx_seq_one_letter_code
_entity_poly.pdbx_strand_id
1 'polypeptide(L)'
;MGALIHEGDVEYLRSVYPLIDFKPLTPQQEKALLYYMRGQRPAEAARMAGYSSSAAFNAILNLDSTKAIMEYLREREFTDIRVTRDTVTHMFFEAYHRAATAGEMVMATRELAKLHGLYPENKPSVVINAGQGSTVEINAKKAERMSDEELLKLAPHLFDLLEAPKPIDGSVVSEQ
;
A
#
# COMPACT_ATOMS: atom_id res chain seq x y z
N MET A 1 25.39 13.06 -1.97
CA MET A 1 26.15 11.85 -1.58
C MET A 1 25.14 10.79 -1.19
N GLY A 2 25.05 9.69 -1.94
CA GLY A 2 24.13 8.59 -1.63
C GLY A 2 24.53 7.87 -0.34
N ALA A 3 23.55 7.38 0.43
CA ALA A 3 23.77 6.68 1.68
C ALA A 3 24.65 5.44 1.46
N LEU A 4 25.76 5.33 2.21
CA LEU A 4 26.66 4.19 2.15
C LEU A 4 25.94 2.91 2.58
N ILE A 5 26.17 1.80 1.88
CA ILE A 5 25.70 0.48 2.30
C ILE A 5 26.54 0.06 3.51
N HIS A 6 25.88 -0.26 4.62
CA HIS A 6 26.48 -0.81 5.82
C HIS A 6 26.48 -2.34 5.77
N GLU A 7 27.32 -2.96 6.60
CA GLU A 7 27.43 -4.42 6.67
C GLU A 7 26.08 -5.09 7.02
N GLY A 8 25.30 -4.47 7.90
CA GLY A 8 23.96 -4.96 8.27
C GLY A 8 22.97 -4.97 7.10
N ASP A 9 23.11 -4.09 6.11
CA ASP A 9 22.25 -4.10 4.91
C ASP A 9 22.55 -5.32 4.03
N VAL A 10 23.83 -5.69 3.93
CA VAL A 10 24.28 -6.86 3.18
C VAL A 10 23.88 -8.14 3.91
N GLU A 11 24.01 -8.17 5.23
CA GLU A 11 23.57 -9.29 6.06
C GLU A 11 22.06 -9.49 5.98
N TYR A 12 21.28 -8.41 6.00
CA TYR A 12 19.84 -8.45 5.78
C TYR A 12 19.49 -9.08 4.43
N LEU A 13 20.11 -8.62 3.34
CA LEU A 13 19.92 -9.22 2.01
C LEU A 13 20.27 -10.71 1.99
N ARG A 14 21.36 -11.11 2.66
CA ARG A 14 21.79 -12.51 2.72
C ARG A 14 20.86 -13.40 3.53
N SER A 15 20.19 -12.85 4.54
CA SER A 15 19.18 -13.57 5.32
C SER A 15 17.98 -14.02 4.49
N VAL A 16 17.78 -13.42 3.31
CA VAL A 16 16.70 -13.73 2.38
C VAL A 16 17.03 -14.92 1.48
N TYR A 17 18.30 -15.19 1.18
CA TYR A 17 18.66 -16.28 0.26
C TYR A 17 18.13 -17.66 0.67
N PRO A 18 18.14 -18.08 1.95
CA PRO A 18 17.57 -19.36 2.35
C PRO A 18 16.05 -19.46 2.14
N LEU A 19 15.36 -18.33 1.98
CA LEU A 19 13.91 -18.24 1.82
C LEU A 19 13.48 -18.25 0.35
N ILE A 20 14.44 -18.15 -0.57
CA ILE A 20 14.22 -18.03 -2.01
C ILE A 20 15.00 -19.15 -2.72
N ASP A 21 14.33 -19.92 -3.58
CA ASP A 21 14.95 -21.02 -4.35
C ASP A 21 15.77 -20.52 -5.57
N PHE A 22 16.64 -19.54 -5.35
CA PHE A 22 17.50 -18.98 -6.38
C PHE A 22 18.95 -18.89 -5.92
N LYS A 23 19.86 -18.97 -6.89
CA LYS A 23 21.29 -18.86 -6.64
C LYS A 23 21.64 -17.50 -6.00
N PRO A 24 22.43 -17.47 -4.91
CA PRO A 24 22.89 -16.22 -4.31
C PRO A 24 23.67 -15.34 -5.28
N LEU A 25 23.50 -14.03 -5.14
CA LEU A 25 24.26 -13.05 -5.92
C LEU A 25 25.70 -12.95 -5.39
N THR A 26 26.61 -12.47 -6.22
CA THR A 26 27.98 -12.19 -5.76
C THR A 26 27.99 -10.95 -4.84
N PRO A 27 29.00 -10.79 -3.96
CA PRO A 27 29.08 -9.61 -3.07
C PRO A 27 29.03 -8.26 -3.81
N GLN A 28 29.55 -8.21 -5.03
CA GLN A 28 29.50 -7.03 -5.87
C GLN A 28 28.09 -6.75 -6.40
N GLN A 29 27.35 -7.80 -6.78
CA GLN A 29 25.97 -7.73 -7.23
C GLN A 29 25.03 -7.34 -6.09
N GLU A 30 25.21 -7.91 -4.89
CA GLU A 30 24.49 -7.55 -3.67
C GLU A 30 24.59 -6.05 -3.39
N LYS A 31 25.81 -5.52 -3.39
CA LYS A 31 26.05 -4.09 -3.13
C LYS A 31 25.40 -3.19 -4.19
N ALA A 32 25.47 -3.57 -5.46
CA ALA A 32 24.84 -2.81 -6.54
C ALA A 32 23.31 -2.84 -6.43
N LEU A 33 22.73 -3.99 -6.10
CA LEU A 33 21.30 -4.14 -5.87
C LEU A 33 20.82 -3.26 -4.71
N LEU A 34 21.55 -3.24 -3.60
CA LEU A 34 21.21 -2.40 -2.44
C LEU A 34 21.25 -0.90 -2.77
N TYR A 35 22.23 -0.44 -3.55
CA TYR A 35 22.23 0.96 -4.02
C TYR A 35 21.04 1.26 -4.94
N TYR A 36 20.70 0.33 -5.83
CA TYR A 36 19.55 0.46 -6.73
C TYR A 36 18.23 0.52 -5.95
N MET A 37 18.03 -0.36 -4.97
CA MET A 37 16.85 -0.36 -4.09
C MET A 37 16.72 0.94 -3.27
N ARG A 38 17.84 1.62 -2.98
CA ARG A 38 17.87 2.96 -2.35
C ARG A 38 17.60 4.12 -3.32
N GLY A 39 17.12 3.83 -4.52
CA GLY A 39 16.74 4.84 -5.52
C GLY A 39 17.90 5.40 -6.35
N GLN A 40 19.10 4.79 -6.30
CA GLN A 40 20.18 5.19 -7.20
C GLN A 40 19.89 4.71 -8.62
N ARG A 41 20.25 5.52 -9.63
CA ARG A 41 20.15 5.11 -11.04
C ARG A 41 21.04 3.88 -11.29
N PRO A 42 20.68 2.94 -12.18
CA PRO A 42 21.46 1.71 -12.42
C PRO A 42 22.95 1.96 -12.71
N ALA A 43 23.27 3.01 -13.48
CA ALA A 43 24.65 3.38 -13.77
C ALA A 43 25.43 3.86 -12.53
N GLU A 44 24.76 4.57 -11.63
CA GLU A 44 25.36 5.06 -10.38
C GLU A 44 25.54 3.93 -9.37
N ALA A 45 24.52 3.07 -9.20
CA ALA A 45 24.60 1.88 -8.37
C ALA A 45 25.75 0.94 -8.81
N ALA A 46 25.89 0.73 -10.11
CA ALA A 46 26.98 -0.05 -10.70
C ALA A 46 28.35 0.56 -10.36
N ARG A 47 28.51 1.87 -10.55
CA ARG A 47 29.75 2.59 -10.22
C ARG A 47 30.09 2.51 -8.73
N MET A 48 29.11 2.68 -7.85
CA MET A 48 29.31 2.61 -6.39
C MET A 48 29.63 1.19 -5.90
N ALA A 49 29.20 0.17 -6.64
CA ALA A 49 29.56 -1.22 -6.41
C ALA A 49 30.87 -1.65 -7.12
N GLY A 50 31.54 -0.75 -7.85
CA GLY A 50 32.83 -1.00 -8.49
C GLY A 50 32.76 -1.70 -9.85
N TYR A 51 31.62 -1.66 -10.53
CA TYR A 51 31.53 -2.12 -11.92
C TYR A 51 32.20 -1.13 -12.87
N SER A 52 32.96 -1.65 -13.82
CA SER A 52 33.57 -0.85 -14.90
C SER A 52 32.57 -0.41 -15.97
N SER A 53 31.43 -1.10 -16.09
CA SER A 53 30.39 -0.80 -17.06
C SER A 53 29.00 -0.96 -16.45
N SER A 54 28.12 0.01 -16.71
CA SER A 54 26.71 -0.04 -16.31
C SER A 54 25.92 -1.15 -17.02
N ALA A 55 26.35 -1.56 -18.22
CA ALA A 55 25.70 -2.62 -18.97
C ALA A 55 25.74 -3.98 -18.24
N ALA A 56 26.83 -4.25 -17.51
CA ALA A 56 26.97 -5.47 -16.72
C ALA A 56 25.90 -5.54 -15.61
N PHE A 57 25.65 -4.44 -14.91
CA PHE A 57 24.62 -4.41 -13.86
C PHE A 57 23.20 -4.46 -14.44
N ASN A 58 22.94 -3.81 -15.58
CA ASN A 58 21.65 -3.93 -16.26
C ASN A 58 21.33 -5.38 -16.67
N ALA A 59 22.34 -6.15 -17.09
CA ALA A 59 22.15 -7.58 -17.36
C ALA A 59 21.79 -8.36 -16.09
N ILE A 60 22.40 -8.01 -14.95
CA ILE A 60 22.12 -8.62 -13.65
C ILE A 60 20.70 -8.32 -13.16
N LEU A 61 20.20 -7.09 -13.34
CA LEU A 61 18.82 -6.72 -12.97
C LEU A 61 17.76 -7.56 -13.70
N ASN A 62 18.11 -8.10 -14.87
CA ASN A 62 17.22 -8.94 -15.66
C ASN A 62 17.24 -10.42 -15.27
N LEU A 63 18.17 -10.86 -14.41
CA LEU A 63 18.23 -12.23 -13.92
C LEU A 63 17.01 -12.57 -13.05
N ASP A 64 16.50 -13.78 -13.21
CA ASP A 64 15.34 -14.27 -12.44
C ASP A 64 15.62 -14.25 -10.93
N SER A 65 16.86 -14.58 -10.52
CA SER A 65 17.30 -14.51 -9.13
C SER A 65 17.17 -13.09 -8.56
N THR A 66 17.59 -12.08 -9.31
CA THR A 66 17.55 -10.68 -8.87
C THR A 66 16.11 -10.17 -8.80
N LYS A 67 15.28 -10.53 -9.78
CA LYS A 67 13.84 -10.20 -9.78
C LYS A 67 13.12 -10.84 -8.60
N ALA A 68 13.36 -12.12 -8.33
CA ALA A 68 12.74 -12.84 -7.22
C ALA A 68 13.12 -12.23 -5.86
N ILE A 69 14.38 -11.85 -5.67
CA ILE A 69 14.83 -11.16 -4.44
C ILE A 69 14.13 -9.81 -4.28
N MET A 70 14.07 -9.01 -5.35
CA MET A 70 13.39 -7.70 -5.31
C MET A 70 11.90 -7.85 -5.02
N GLU A 71 11.23 -8.83 -5.64
CA GLU A 71 9.81 -9.08 -5.43
C GLU A 71 9.54 -9.55 -4.00
N TYR A 72 10.33 -10.50 -3.50
CA TYR A 72 10.20 -10.96 -2.11
C TYR A 72 10.40 -9.84 -1.11
N LEU A 73 11.43 -9.00 -1.28
CA LEU A 73 11.68 -7.86 -0.40
C LEU A 73 10.54 -6.85 -0.46
N ARG A 74 10.02 -6.57 -1.66
CA ARG A 74 8.86 -5.71 -1.86
C ARG A 74 7.62 -6.26 -1.16
N GLU A 75 7.28 -7.52 -1.38
CA GLU A 75 6.13 -8.17 -0.75
C GLU A 75 6.25 -8.19 0.78
N ARG A 76 7.45 -8.45 1.29
CA ARG A 76 7.72 -8.44 2.73
C ARG A 76 7.55 -7.05 3.32
N GLU A 77 8.14 -6.02 2.71
CA GLU A 77 7.96 -4.63 3.15
C GLU A 77 6.48 -4.20 3.10
N PHE A 78 5.75 -4.56 2.03
CA PHE A 78 4.32 -4.30 1.97
C PHE A 78 3.54 -5.06 3.04
N THR A 79 3.92 -6.30 3.34
CA THR A 79 3.27 -7.10 4.38
C THR A 79 3.53 -6.51 5.77
N ASP A 80 4.75 -6.07 6.04
CA ASP A 80 5.15 -5.47 7.31
C ASP A 80 4.51 -4.08 7.53
N ILE A 81 4.17 -3.35 6.45
CA ILE A 81 3.48 -2.04 6.52
C ILE A 81 1.95 -2.18 6.53
N ARG A 82 1.39 -3.36 6.23
CA ARG A 82 -0.07 -3.55 6.18
C ARG A 82 -0.70 -3.38 7.57
N VAL A 83 -1.33 -2.23 7.78
CA VAL A 83 -2.19 -1.98 8.93
C VAL A 83 -3.53 -2.69 8.70
N THR A 84 -3.70 -3.84 9.33
CA THR A 84 -4.95 -4.61 9.27
C THR A 84 -5.92 -4.18 10.38
N ARG A 85 -7.20 -4.57 10.28
CA ARG A 85 -8.18 -4.35 11.35
C ARG A 85 -7.67 -4.91 12.69
N ASP A 86 -7.10 -6.10 12.68
CA ASP A 86 -6.56 -6.76 13.88
C ASP A 86 -5.35 -5.99 14.44
N THR A 87 -4.47 -5.48 13.58
CA THR A 87 -3.35 -4.61 13.98
C THR A 87 -3.87 -3.37 14.70
N VAL A 88 -4.88 -2.69 14.14
CA VAL A 88 -5.49 -1.48 14.74
C VAL A 88 -6.21 -1.82 16.05
N THR A 89 -6.93 -2.94 16.11
CA THR A 89 -7.56 -3.43 17.34
C THR A 89 -6.52 -3.62 18.44
N HIS A 90 -5.38 -4.26 18.13
CA HIS A 90 -4.29 -4.41 19.09
C HIS A 90 -3.70 -3.05 19.51
N MET A 91 -3.50 -2.12 18.56
CA MET A 91 -3.01 -0.78 18.87
C MET A 91 -3.94 -0.04 19.84
N PHE A 92 -5.27 -0.17 19.68
CA PHE A 92 -6.22 0.46 20.60
C PHE A 92 -6.26 -0.22 21.98
N PHE A 93 -6.06 -1.54 22.08
CA PHE A 93 -5.89 -2.19 23.39
C PHE A 93 -4.64 -1.68 24.12
N GLU A 94 -3.52 -1.58 23.40
CA GLU A 94 -2.28 -1.02 23.94
C GLU A 94 -2.45 0.44 24.36
N ALA A 95 -3.17 1.25 23.56
CA ALA A 95 -3.50 2.63 23.91
C ALA A 95 -4.40 2.72 25.15
N TYR A 96 -5.39 1.83 25.27
CA TYR A 96 -6.25 1.73 26.46
C TYR A 96 -5.42 1.43 27.72
N HIS A 97 -4.49 0.48 27.64
CA HIS A 97 -3.63 0.10 28.77
C HIS A 97 -2.61 1.17 29.14
N ARG A 98 -2.16 1.99 28.19
CA ARG A 98 -1.22 3.10 28.43
C ARG A 98 -1.89 4.45 28.68
N ALA A 99 -3.22 4.53 28.64
CA ALA A 99 -3.96 5.77 28.84
C ALA A 99 -3.67 6.34 30.24
N ALA A 100 -3.36 7.64 30.29
CA ALA A 100 -3.13 8.36 31.54
C ALA A 100 -4.45 8.79 32.20
N THR A 101 -5.52 8.92 31.41
CA THR A 101 -6.82 9.41 31.89
C THR A 101 -7.96 8.48 31.50
N ALA A 102 -9.03 8.50 32.31
CA ALA A 102 -10.26 7.79 31.99
C ALA A 102 -10.89 8.27 30.66
N GLY A 103 -10.66 9.53 30.27
CA GLY A 103 -11.12 10.07 28.99
C GLY A 103 -10.48 9.38 27.79
N GLU A 104 -9.16 9.18 27.82
CA GLU A 104 -8.41 8.47 26.79
C GLU A 104 -8.84 6.99 26.70
N MET A 105 -9.08 6.35 27.84
CA MET A 105 -9.63 4.99 27.89
C MET A 105 -11.00 4.90 27.19
N VAL A 106 -11.90 5.84 27.50
CA VAL A 106 -13.23 5.90 26.86
C VAL A 106 -13.11 6.14 25.34
N MET A 107 -12.16 6.97 24.91
CA MET A 107 -11.91 7.20 23.49
C MET A 107 -11.41 5.93 22.78
N ALA A 108 -10.41 5.23 23.33
CA ALA A 108 -9.91 3.98 22.76
C ALA A 108 -11.02 2.93 22.62
N THR A 109 -11.84 2.76 23.67
CA THR A 109 -12.99 1.84 23.65
C THR A 109 -14.05 2.24 22.62
N ARG A 110 -14.30 3.54 22.45
CA ARG A 110 -15.24 4.04 21.44
C ARG A 110 -14.74 3.75 20.02
N GLU A 111 -13.45 3.99 19.75
CA GLU A 111 -12.88 3.70 18.43
C GLU A 111 -12.86 2.19 18.14
N LEU A 112 -12.59 1.34 19.15
CA LEU A 112 -12.77 -0.11 19.02
C LEU A 112 -14.21 -0.48 18.64
N ALA A 113 -15.20 0.07 19.34
CA ALA A 113 -16.60 -0.21 19.04
C ALA A 113 -17.02 0.28 17.64
N LYS A 114 -16.49 1.42 17.15
CA LYS A 114 -16.69 1.86 15.76
C LYS A 114 -16.02 0.92 14.77
N LEU A 115 -14.75 0.57 15.03
CA LEU A 115 -13.98 -0.34 14.18
C LEU A 115 -14.68 -1.69 14.04
N HIS A 116 -15.37 -2.16 15.08
CA HIS A 116 -16.12 -3.41 15.11
C HIS A 116 -17.59 -3.29 14.68
N GLY A 117 -18.06 -2.11 14.24
CA GLY A 117 -19.43 -1.92 13.76
C GLY A 117 -20.50 -2.01 14.85
N LEU A 118 -20.14 -1.79 16.12
CA LEU A 118 -21.08 -1.82 17.25
C LEU A 118 -21.88 -0.52 17.40
N TYR A 119 -21.48 0.53 16.70
CA TYR A 119 -22.26 1.74 16.55
C TYR A 119 -23.00 1.73 15.21
N PRO A 120 -24.22 2.29 15.15
CA PRO A 120 -24.89 2.49 13.87
C PRO A 120 -23.97 3.33 12.98
N GLU A 121 -23.68 2.84 11.78
CA GLU A 121 -22.90 3.59 10.81
C GLU A 121 -23.57 4.95 10.63
N ASN A 122 -22.78 6.03 10.69
CA ASN A 122 -23.23 7.31 10.16
C ASN A 122 -23.53 7.04 8.69
N LYS A 123 -24.83 6.94 8.40
CA LYS A 123 -25.43 6.49 7.14
C LYS A 123 -24.53 6.84 5.95
N PRO A 124 -24.21 5.88 5.08
CA PRO A 124 -23.47 6.20 3.87
C PRO A 124 -24.24 7.30 3.12
N SER A 125 -23.67 8.50 3.08
CA SER A 125 -24.08 9.49 2.09
C SER A 125 -23.59 8.95 0.76
N VAL A 126 -24.51 8.43 -0.05
CA VAL A 126 -24.19 8.08 -1.42
C VAL A 126 -23.96 9.38 -2.16
N VAL A 127 -22.70 9.67 -2.45
CA VAL A 127 -22.30 10.79 -3.30
C VAL A 127 -22.50 10.34 -4.74
N ILE A 128 -23.61 10.76 -5.36
CA ILE A 128 -23.86 10.48 -6.77
C ILE A 128 -23.17 11.58 -7.59
N ASN A 129 -22.09 11.21 -8.26
CA ASN A 129 -21.47 12.07 -9.28
C ASN A 129 -22.27 11.92 -10.58
N ALA A 130 -23.33 12.72 -10.73
CA ALA A 130 -23.96 12.88 -12.04
C ALA A 130 -22.97 13.63 -12.94
N GLY A 131 -22.62 13.05 -14.09
CA GLY A 131 -21.52 13.45 -14.99
C GLY A 131 -21.59 14.84 -15.64
N GLN A 132 -22.24 15.82 -15.02
CA GLN A 132 -22.20 17.23 -15.39
C GLN A 132 -22.07 18.11 -14.12
N GLY A 133 -20.93 18.00 -13.43
CA GLY A 133 -20.48 18.98 -12.41
C GLY A 133 -21.43 19.24 -11.23
N SER A 134 -22.45 18.41 -11.04
CA SER A 134 -23.47 18.58 -10.01
C SER A 134 -23.45 17.35 -9.11
N THR A 135 -22.68 17.44 -8.03
CA THR A 135 -22.69 16.42 -6.98
C THR A 135 -24.01 16.53 -6.23
N VAL A 136 -24.89 15.53 -6.36
CA VAL A 136 -26.14 15.48 -5.60
C VAL A 136 -25.97 14.48 -4.48
N GLU A 137 -25.80 14.98 -3.26
CA GLU A 137 -25.87 14.14 -2.07
C GLU A 137 -27.32 13.73 -1.81
N ILE A 138 -27.63 12.46 -2.01
CA ILE A 138 -28.96 11.91 -1.71
C ILE A 138 -28.86 11.09 -0.43
N ASN A 139 -29.38 11.66 0.65
CA ASN A 139 -29.63 10.92 1.87
C ASN A 139 -30.81 9.96 1.63
N ALA A 140 -30.76 8.72 2.15
CA ALA A 140 -31.85 7.75 2.05
C ALA A 140 -33.21 8.33 2.47
N LYS A 141 -33.24 9.21 3.49
CA LYS A 141 -34.47 9.91 3.94
C LYS A 141 -35.03 10.92 2.93
N LYS A 142 -34.21 11.41 2.01
CA LYS A 142 -34.59 12.32 0.94
C LYS A 142 -35.15 11.54 -0.24
N ALA A 143 -34.54 10.39 -0.58
CA ALA A 143 -35.06 9.47 -1.61
C ALA A 143 -36.47 8.96 -1.27
N GLU A 144 -36.76 8.64 -0.01
CA GLU A 144 -38.10 8.22 0.45
C GLU A 144 -39.20 9.28 0.25
N ARG A 145 -38.82 10.54 0.02
CA ARG A 145 -39.75 11.68 -0.16
C ARG A 145 -39.80 12.19 -1.60
N MET A 146 -38.97 11.64 -2.48
CA MET A 146 -38.97 11.99 -3.90
C MET A 146 -40.09 11.22 -4.59
N SER A 147 -40.70 11.83 -5.60
CA SER A 147 -41.70 11.14 -6.40
C SER A 147 -41.04 10.06 -7.27
N ASP A 148 -41.81 9.03 -7.65
CA ASP A 148 -41.30 7.93 -8.48
C ASP A 148 -40.65 8.43 -9.78
N GLU A 149 -41.17 9.51 -10.36
CA GLU A 149 -40.61 10.15 -11.56
C GLU A 149 -39.23 10.78 -11.33
N GLU A 150 -39.01 11.37 -10.16
CA GLU A 150 -37.72 11.96 -9.78
C GLU A 150 -36.69 10.88 -9.44
N LEU A 151 -37.14 9.78 -8.81
CA LEU A 151 -36.30 8.60 -8.58
C LEU A 151 -35.90 7.93 -9.89
N LEU A 152 -36.81 7.84 -10.87
CA LEU A 152 -36.54 7.23 -12.17
C LEU A 152 -35.45 7.99 -12.95
N LYS A 153 -35.38 9.32 -12.81
CA LYS A 153 -34.33 10.15 -13.43
C LYS A 153 -32.94 9.89 -12.85
N LEU A 154 -32.86 9.40 -11.61
CA LEU A 154 -31.61 9.06 -10.93
C LEU A 154 -31.17 7.61 -11.17
N ALA A 155 -32.09 6.74 -11.61
CA ALA A 155 -31.84 5.32 -11.83
C ALA A 155 -30.67 5.01 -12.78
N PRO A 156 -30.47 5.73 -13.91
CA PRO A 156 -29.33 5.47 -14.80
C PRO A 156 -27.98 5.58 -14.09
N HIS A 157 -27.84 6.54 -13.18
CA HIS A 157 -26.61 6.76 -12.41
C HIS A 157 -26.44 5.78 -11.23
N LEU A 158 -27.51 5.07 -10.86
CA LEU A 158 -27.48 4.03 -9.83
C LEU A 158 -26.92 2.71 -10.39
N PHE A 159 -27.21 2.41 -11.66
CA PHE A 159 -26.70 1.20 -12.31
C PHE A 159 -25.17 1.22 -12.46
N ASP A 160 -24.57 2.40 -12.70
CA ASP A 160 -23.11 2.59 -12.74
C ASP A 160 -22.43 2.24 -11.39
N LEU A 161 -23.15 2.30 -10.27
CA LEU A 161 -22.66 1.97 -8.93
C LEU A 161 -22.86 0.49 -8.56
N LEU A 162 -23.67 -0.25 -9.32
CA LEU A 162 -23.92 -1.68 -9.13
C LEU A 162 -22.96 -2.55 -9.96
N GLU A 163 -22.21 -1.94 -10.88
CA GLU A 163 -21.08 -2.61 -11.52
C GLU A 163 -19.99 -2.83 -10.47
N ALA A 164 -19.45 -4.05 -10.40
CA ALA A 164 -18.36 -4.37 -9.49
C ALA A 164 -17.23 -3.33 -9.66
N PRO A 165 -16.62 -2.86 -8.56
CA PRO A 165 -15.57 -1.85 -8.66
C PRO A 165 -14.52 -2.37 -9.63
N LYS A 166 -14.26 -1.59 -10.69
CA LYS A 166 -13.23 -1.95 -11.67
C LYS A 166 -11.93 -2.18 -10.89
N PRO A 167 -11.27 -3.33 -11.06
CA PRO A 167 -10.01 -3.57 -10.39
C PRO A 167 -9.09 -2.40 -10.73
N ILE A 168 -8.49 -1.81 -9.69
CA ILE A 168 -7.51 -0.75 -9.87
C ILE A 168 -6.32 -1.39 -10.57
N ASP A 169 -6.23 -1.21 -11.88
CA ASP A 169 -5.07 -1.63 -12.65
C ASP A 169 -3.92 -0.69 -12.30
N GLY A 170 -3.12 -1.12 -11.32
CA GLY A 170 -1.94 -0.41 -10.88
C GLY A 170 -0.84 -0.51 -11.93
N SER A 171 -0.98 0.18 -13.06
CA SER A 171 0.13 0.38 -13.98
C SER A 171 1.10 1.38 -13.35
N VAL A 172 2.31 0.93 -13.04
CA VAL A 172 3.42 1.81 -12.68
C VAL A 172 3.67 2.73 -13.87
N VAL A 173 3.34 4.01 -13.73
CA VAL A 173 3.66 5.02 -14.73
C VAL A 173 5.17 5.19 -14.71
N SER A 174 5.87 4.54 -15.64
CA SER A 174 7.26 4.84 -15.93
C SER A 174 7.32 6.22 -16.58
N GLU A 175 7.73 7.23 -15.84
CA GLU A 175 8.02 8.56 -16.38
C GLU A 175 9.12 8.46 -17.46
N GLN A 176 8.84 9.08 -18.61
CA GLN A 176 9.79 9.29 -19.72
C GLN A 176 10.79 10.39 -19.41
#